data_AF-A0A098Y093-F1
#
_entry.id   AF-A0A098Y093-F1
#
_cell.length_a   1.000
_cell.length_b   1.000
_cell.length_c   1.000
_cell.angle_alpha   90.00
_cell.angle_beta   90.00
_cell.angle_gamma   90.00
#
_symmetry.space_group_name_H-M   'P 1'
#
loop_
_entity.id
_entity.type
_entity.pdbx_description
1 polymer ?
#
loop_
_entity_poly.entity_id
_entity_poly.type
_entity_poly.pdbx_seq_one_letter_code
_entity_poly.pdbx_strand_id
1 'polypeptide(L)'
;ATRLYPGSDKPAVDQLELQIEDGEFLVLVGPSGCGKSTSLRMLAGLEEVDGGAIRIGDKDVTDVEPKDRDIAMVFQNYALYPHMTV
;
A
#
# COMPACT_ATOMS: atom_id res chain seq x y z
N ALA A 1 0.54 -10.29 3.56
CA ALA A 1 0.01 -9.27 4.49
C ALA A 1 -1.51 -9.23 4.44
N THR A 2 -2.16 -8.89 5.55
CA THR A 2 -3.63 -8.88 5.73
C THR A 2 -4.11 -7.53 6.25
N ARG A 3 -5.26 -7.06 5.74
CA ARG A 3 -6.00 -5.90 6.26
C ARG A 3 -7.46 -6.26 6.50
N LEU A 4 -7.96 -6.00 7.70
CA LEU A 4 -9.35 -6.13 8.11
C LEU A 4 -9.88 -4.76 8.59
N TYR A 5 -10.93 -4.26 7.94
CA TYR A 5 -11.58 -3.03 8.40
C TYR A 5 -12.60 -3.33 9.52
N PRO A 6 -12.74 -2.41 10.50
CA PRO A 6 -13.78 -2.54 11.52
C PRO A 6 -15.17 -2.68 10.90
N GLY A 7 -15.97 -3.61 11.42
CA GLY A 7 -17.34 -3.87 10.95
C GLY A 7 -17.43 -4.78 9.71
N SER A 8 -16.33 -5.33 9.23
CA SER A 8 -16.32 -6.39 8.21
C SER A 8 -15.91 -7.73 8.82
N ASP A 9 -16.62 -8.80 8.49
CA ASP A 9 -16.22 -10.17 8.85
C ASP A 9 -15.15 -10.74 7.91
N LYS A 10 -14.91 -10.08 6.78
CA LYS A 10 -13.94 -10.50 5.76
C LYS A 10 -12.82 -9.48 5.61
N PRO A 11 -11.56 -9.92 5.52
CA PRO A 11 -10.44 -9.02 5.23
C PRO A 11 -10.60 -8.40 3.83
N ALA A 12 -10.25 -7.11 3.72
CA ALA A 12 -10.19 -6.42 2.43
C ALA A 12 -8.96 -6.82 1.62
N VAL A 13 -7.90 -7.24 2.30
CA VAL A 13 -6.72 -7.91 1.73
C VAL A 13 -6.45 -9.12 2.60
N ASP A 14 -6.49 -10.32 2.04
CA ASP A 14 -6.31 -11.57 2.78
C ASP A 14 -5.02 -12.25 2.36
N GLN A 15 -4.05 -12.31 3.28
CA GLN A 15 -2.79 -13.04 3.10
C GLN A 15 -2.10 -12.80 1.75
N LEU A 16 -2.07 -11.55 1.29
CA LEU A 16 -1.40 -11.20 0.04
C LEU A 16 0.10 -11.47 0.13
N GLU A 17 0.59 -12.39 -0.68
CA GLU A 17 2.01 -12.69 -0.85
C GLU A 17 2.45 -12.27 -2.24
N LEU A 18 3.42 -11.37 -2.29
CA LEU A 18 3.90 -10.76 -3.52
C LEU A 18 5.36 -10.38 -3.33
N GLN A 19 6.19 -10.75 -4.29
CA GLN A 19 7.58 -10.34 -4.41
C GLN A 19 7.71 -9.57 -5.72
N ILE A 20 8.37 -8.41 -5.65
CA ILE A 20 8.63 -7.55 -6.79
C ILE A 20 10.14 -7.38 -6.88
N GLU A 21 10.72 -7.77 -8.00
CA GLU A 21 12.17 -7.68 -8.22
C GLU A 21 12.59 -6.24 -8.54
N ASP A 22 13.88 -5.95 -8.37
CA ASP A 22 14.43 -4.63 -8.69
C ASP A 22 14.19 -4.28 -10.18
N GLY A 23 13.65 -3.09 -10.42
CA GLY A 23 13.27 -2.62 -11.76
C GLY A 23 12.03 -3.29 -12.38
N GLU A 24 11.34 -4.19 -11.67
CA GLU A 24 10.13 -4.83 -12.16
C GLU A 24 8.95 -3.85 -12.25
N PHE A 25 8.17 -3.97 -13.32
CA PHE A 25 6.95 -3.19 -13.50
C PHE A 25 5.71 -4.05 -13.22
N LEU A 26 5.13 -3.89 -12.04
CA LEU A 26 3.91 -4.59 -11.63
C LEU A 26 2.65 -3.77 -11.95
N VAL A 27 1.60 -4.44 -12.45
CA VAL A 27 0.26 -3.86 -12.58
C VAL A 27 -0.74 -4.69 -11.77
N LEU A 28 -1.46 -4.06 -10.83
CA LEU A 28 -2.54 -4.68 -10.07
C LEU A 28 -3.90 -4.44 -10.75
N VAL A 29 -4.54 -5.51 -11.24
CA VAL A 29 -5.84 -5.46 -11.93
C VAL A 29 -6.88 -6.32 -11.20
N GLY A 30 -8.12 -5.86 -11.16
CA GLY A 30 -9.24 -6.60 -10.57
C GLY A 30 -10.48 -5.73 -10.37
N PRO A 31 -11.65 -6.31 -10.01
CA PRO A 31 -12.91 -5.58 -9.82
C PRO A 31 -12.85 -4.46 -8.79
N SER A 32 -13.79 -3.52 -8.82
CA SER A 32 -13.90 -2.51 -7.76
C SER A 32 -14.09 -3.20 -6.40
N GLY A 33 -13.41 -2.71 -5.36
CA GLY A 33 -13.47 -3.27 -4.00
C GLY A 33 -12.61 -4.51 -3.75
N CYS A 34 -11.86 -5.04 -4.71
CA CYS A 34 -11.04 -6.26 -4.52
C CYS A 34 -9.71 -6.04 -3.77
N GLY A 35 -9.52 -4.91 -3.09
CA GLY A 35 -8.33 -4.66 -2.28
C GLY A 35 -7.15 -3.94 -2.94
N LYS A 36 -7.15 -3.66 -4.25
CA LYS A 36 -6.01 -3.01 -4.97
C LYS A 36 -5.48 -1.75 -4.30
N SER A 37 -6.36 -0.76 -4.10
CA SER A 37 -5.98 0.52 -3.49
C SER A 37 -5.60 0.33 -2.03
N THR A 38 -6.20 -0.65 -1.33
CA THR A 38 -5.84 -1.00 0.04
C THR A 38 -4.43 -1.58 0.09
N SER A 39 -4.07 -2.52 -0.79
CA SER A 39 -2.71 -3.07 -0.89
C SER A 39 -1.66 -2.00 -1.17
N LEU A 40 -1.92 -1.07 -2.10
CA LEU A 40 -1.00 0.04 -2.38
C LEU A 40 -0.86 1.00 -1.20
N ARG A 41 -1.95 1.27 -0.47
CA ARG A 41 -1.90 2.11 0.75
C ARG A 41 -1.17 1.42 1.89
N MET A 42 -1.32 0.11 2.06
CA MET A 42 -0.54 -0.67 3.04
C MET A 42 0.95 -0.60 2.73
N LEU A 43 1.35 -0.79 1.47
CA LEU A 43 2.73 -0.64 1.02
C LEU A 43 3.27 0.76 1.36
N ALA A 44 2.47 1.80 1.09
CA ALA A 44 2.81 3.18 1.38
C ALA A 44 2.75 3.59 2.86
N GLY A 45 2.29 2.71 3.76
CA GLY A 45 2.09 3.02 5.17
C GLY A 45 0.91 3.94 5.46
N LEU A 46 0.02 4.13 4.49
CA LEU A 46 -1.20 4.92 4.61
C LEU A 46 -2.38 4.11 5.17
N GLU A 47 -2.18 2.81 5.33
CA GLU A 47 -3.12 1.88 5.93
C GLU A 47 -2.32 0.89 6.80
N GLU A 48 -2.87 0.53 7.96
CA GLU A 48 -2.24 -0.42 8.88
C GLU A 48 -2.22 -1.85 8.32
N VAL A 49 -1.38 -2.70 8.91
CA VAL A 49 -1.28 -4.12 8.56
C VAL A 49 -1.71 -4.93 9.78
N ASP A 50 -2.81 -5.69 9.68
CA ASP A 50 -3.31 -6.51 10.79
C ASP A 50 -2.55 -7.83 10.92
N GLY A 51 -1.85 -8.26 9.87
CA GLY A 51 -1.03 -9.47 9.89
C GLY A 51 -0.08 -9.61 8.71
N GLY A 52 1.02 -10.35 8.93
CA GLY A 52 2.13 -10.46 7.97
C GLY A 52 3.10 -9.28 8.07
N ALA A 53 3.89 -9.06 7.02
CA ALA A 53 4.90 -8.00 6.98
C ALA A 53 4.99 -7.38 5.58
N ILE A 54 5.55 -6.18 5.52
CA ILE A 54 5.92 -5.48 4.28
C ILE A 54 7.41 -5.15 4.36
N ARG A 55 8.16 -5.54 3.33
CA ARG A 55 9.60 -5.29 3.23
C ARG A 55 9.92 -4.52 1.97
N ILE A 56 10.83 -3.56 2.09
CA ILE A 56 11.38 -2.80 0.97
C ILE A 56 12.90 -2.98 1.03
N GLY A 57 13.46 -3.66 0.03
CA GLY A 57 14.80 -4.22 0.13
C GLY A 57 14.92 -5.13 1.36
N ASP A 58 15.98 -4.93 2.14
CA ASP A 58 16.23 -5.71 3.37
C ASP A 58 15.49 -5.18 4.61
N LYS A 59 14.72 -4.10 4.49
CA LYS A 59 14.11 -3.41 5.62
C LYS A 59 12.66 -3.82 5.80
N ASP A 60 12.31 -4.28 7.00
CA ASP A 60 10.91 -4.40 7.41
C ASP A 60 10.36 -3.00 7.69
N VAL A 61 9.33 -2.62 6.93
CA VAL A 61 8.70 -1.31 7.00
C VAL A 61 7.27 -1.37 7.53
N THR A 62 6.84 -2.52 8.05
CA THR A 62 5.44 -2.76 8.46
C THR A 62 4.88 -1.64 9.33
N ASP A 63 5.65 -1.21 10.34
CA ASP A 63 5.27 -0.16 11.30
C ASP A 63 6.00 1.19 11.07
N VAL A 64 6.70 1.33 9.94
CA VAL A 64 7.44 2.57 9.61
C VAL A 64 6.47 3.61 9.05
N GLU A 65 6.57 4.87 9.50
CA GLU A 65 5.75 5.96 8.98
C GLU A 65 5.97 6.19 7.47
N PRO A 66 4.95 6.59 6.69
CA PRO A 66 5.06 6.77 5.24
C PRO A 66 6.26 7.58 4.76
N LYS A 67 6.59 8.66 5.48
CA LYS A 67 7.68 9.58 5.14
C LYS A 67 9.06 8.94 5.25
N ASP A 68 9.18 7.84 6.00
CA ASP A 68 10.44 7.15 6.31
C ASP A 68 10.59 5.81 5.55
N ARG A 69 9.65 5.50 4.64
CA ARG A 69 9.66 4.27 3.82
C ARG A 69 10.47 4.36 2.53
N ASP A 70 11.00 5.54 2.20
CA ASP A 70 11.78 5.80 0.98
C ASP A 70 11.04 5.39 -0.32
N ILE A 71 9.76 5.79 -0.43
CA ILE A 71 8.95 5.56 -1.63
C ILE A 71 8.18 6.82 -2.03
N ALA A 72 7.87 6.92 -3.32
CA ALA A 72 6.99 7.95 -3.85
C ALA A 72 5.63 7.33 -4.24
N MET A 73 4.54 7.99 -3.85
CA MET A 73 3.19 7.60 -4.23
C MET A 73 2.50 8.74 -4.97
N VAL A 74 1.91 8.42 -6.13
CA VAL A 74 1.05 9.34 -6.88
C VAL A 74 -0.40 8.92 -6.69
N PHE A 75 -1.24 9.84 -6.25
CA PHE A 75 -2.66 9.58 -5.99
C PHE A 75 -3.50 9.79 -7.24
N GLN A 76 -4.60 9.04 -7.36
CA GLN A 76 -5.55 9.18 -8.47
C GLN A 76 -6.18 10.59 -8.55
N ASN A 77 -6.46 11.18 -7.39
CA ASN A 77 -6.73 12.60 -7.28
C ASN A 77 -5.39 13.27 -7.02
N TYR A 78 -4.97 14.19 -7.89
CA TYR A 78 -3.58 14.67 -7.98
C TYR A 78 -2.95 15.21 -6.69
N ALA A 79 -3.74 15.44 -5.64
CA ALA A 79 -3.27 15.80 -4.29
C ALA A 79 -2.24 16.94 -4.29
N LEU A 80 -2.32 17.82 -5.30
CA LEU A 80 -1.44 18.96 -5.46
C LEU A 80 -1.86 20.06 -4.50
N TYR A 81 -0.87 20.79 -4.00
CA TYR A 81 -1.12 22.02 -3.26
C TYR A 81 -1.56 23.11 -4.25
N PRO A 82 -2.83 23.55 -4.22
CA PRO A 82 -3.38 24.45 -5.25
C PRO A 82 -2.76 25.86 -5.21
N HIS A 83 -2.02 26.17 -4.15
CA HIS A 83 -1.35 27.45 -3.93
C HIS A 83 0.15 27.42 -4.29
N MET A 84 0.67 26.29 -4.78
CA MET A 84 2.05 26.17 -5.26
C MET A 84 2.09 26.30 -6.79
N THR A 85 3.11 26.97 -7.31
CA THR A 85 3.38 27.03 -8.75
C THR A 85 4.17 25.81 -9.19
N VAL A 86 4.00 25.41 -10.46
CA VAL A 86 4.83 24.42 -11.14
C VAL A 86 6.18 25.02 -11.52
#